data_AF-A0AAV8QR58-F1
#
_entry.id   AF-A0AAV8QR58-F1
#
_cell.length_a   1.000
_cell.length_b   1.000
_cell.length_c   1.000
_cell.angle_alpha   90.00
_cell.angle_beta   90.00
_cell.angle_gamma   90.00
#
_symmetry.space_group_name_H-M   'P 1'
#
loop_
_entity.id
_entity.type
_entity.pdbx_description
1 polymer ?
#
loop_
_entity_poly.entity_id
_entity_poly.type
_entity_poly.pdbx_seq_one_letter_code
_entity_poly.pdbx_strand_id
1 'polypeptide(L)'
;MVSNATTSWVEELPSVLWALRTTPKTPTGESPYSLAFGTEAVLPPEVVFPTLRVQTRHQEESDQQLRRSLDLLEEKRADAHLRALAYRRAVARIYNQRVHPQHVRTGDLVLRKIEVSDPTRSRGKLAPNWEGPYRVIDVIRDGTYTLATMEGQVLPRIWHITNLRKFYA
;
A
#
# COMPACT_ATOMS: atom_id res chain seq x y z
N MET A 1 15.76 37.06 6.11
CA MET A 1 14.40 36.50 6.04
C MET A 1 14.54 35.01 5.76
N VAL A 2 14.50 34.17 6.80
CA VAL A 2 14.56 32.71 6.66
C VAL A 2 13.13 32.23 6.44
N SER A 3 12.89 31.55 5.33
CA SER A 3 11.61 31.06 4.86
C SER A 3 11.07 29.96 5.79
N ASN A 4 9.86 30.17 6.32
CA ASN A 4 9.06 29.17 7.05
C ASN A 4 8.47 28.12 6.08
N ALA A 5 9.34 27.32 5.43
CA ALA A 5 8.91 26.30 4.49
C ALA A 5 8.31 25.04 5.15
N THR A 6 8.37 24.92 6.48
CA THR A 6 7.99 23.68 7.21
C THR A 6 6.52 23.61 7.61
N THR A 7 5.75 24.70 7.52
CA THR A 7 4.33 24.75 7.93
C THR A 7 3.32 24.84 6.78
N SER A 8 3.77 24.99 5.53
CA SER A 8 2.88 25.22 4.37
C SER A 8 2.16 23.96 3.86
N TRP A 9 2.50 22.75 4.33
CA TRP A 9 1.85 21.52 3.87
C TRP A 9 0.33 21.48 4.17
N VAL A 10 -0.09 22.14 5.26
CA VAL A 10 -1.52 22.22 5.63
C VAL A 10 -2.29 23.05 4.59
N GLU A 11 -1.67 24.11 4.07
CA GLU A 11 -2.24 24.99 3.05
C GLU A 11 -2.33 24.28 1.69
N GLU A 12 -1.34 23.43 1.37
CA GLU A 12 -1.31 22.66 0.12
C GLU A 12 -2.17 21.38 0.15
N LEU A 13 -2.58 20.92 1.33
CA LEU A 13 -3.32 19.67 1.50
C LEU A 13 -4.60 19.60 0.63
N PRO A 14 -5.46 20.63 0.54
CA PRO A 14 -6.62 20.62 -0.33
C PRO A 14 -6.25 20.42 -1.81
N SER A 15 -5.21 21.11 -2.28
CA SER A 15 -4.71 21.01 -3.66
C SER A 15 -4.19 19.62 -3.98
N VAL A 16 -3.41 19.03 -3.06
CA VAL A 16 -2.88 17.66 -3.20
C VAL A 16 -4.00 16.63 -3.20
N LEU A 17 -4.97 16.74 -2.29
CA LEU A 17 -6.13 15.85 -2.24
C LEU A 17 -6.95 15.94 -3.53
N TRP A 18 -7.11 17.15 -4.07
CA TRP A 18 -7.79 17.35 -5.34
C TRP A 18 -7.07 16.64 -6.49
N ALA A 19 -5.76 16.88 -6.65
CA ALA A 19 -4.95 16.21 -7.65
C ALA A 19 -5.01 14.68 -7.53
N LEU A 20 -4.96 14.14 -6.31
CA LEU A 20 -5.05 12.70 -6.07
C LEU A 20 -6.40 12.11 -6.49
N ARG A 21 -7.49 12.86 -6.35
CA ARG A 21 -8.87 12.44 -6.68
C ARG A 21 -9.18 12.56 -8.18
N THR A 22 -8.60 13.54 -8.86
CA THR A 22 -8.91 13.83 -10.28
C THR A 22 -7.91 13.22 -11.26
N THR A 23 -6.73 12.79 -10.80
CA THR A 23 -5.74 12.15 -11.66
C THR A 23 -6.04 10.65 -11.84
N PRO A 24 -6.12 10.14 -13.09
CA PRO A 24 -6.23 8.71 -13.37
C PRO A 24 -5.09 7.90 -12.74
N LYS A 25 -5.42 6.77 -12.10
CA LYS A 25 -4.40 5.88 -11.51
C LYS A 25 -3.99 4.82 -12.52
N THR A 26 -2.69 4.56 -12.66
CA THR A 26 -2.15 3.52 -13.55
C THR A 26 -2.83 2.14 -13.38
N PRO A 27 -3.16 1.65 -12.16
CA PRO A 27 -3.80 0.34 -11.99
C PRO A 27 -5.23 0.27 -12.52
N THR A 28 -5.99 1.37 -12.41
CA THR A 28 -7.42 1.40 -12.79
C THR A 28 -7.63 2.00 -14.18
N GLY A 29 -6.71 2.84 -14.65
CA GLY A 29 -6.88 3.70 -15.83
C GLY A 29 -7.84 4.88 -15.61
N GLU A 30 -8.41 5.01 -14.41
CA GLU A 30 -9.50 5.92 -14.07
C GLU A 30 -9.16 6.73 -12.83
N SER A 31 -9.73 7.93 -12.71
CA SER A 31 -9.56 8.78 -11.52
C SER A 31 -10.51 8.32 -10.40
N PRO A 32 -10.13 8.46 -9.12
CA PRO A 32 -11.05 8.17 -8.02
C PRO A 32 -12.38 8.94 -8.11
N TYR A 33 -12.34 10.19 -8.59
CA TYR A 33 -13.54 11.00 -8.79
C TYR A 33 -14.46 10.41 -9.87
N SER A 34 -13.92 9.99 -11.03
CA SER A 34 -14.73 9.40 -12.10
C SER A 34 -15.39 8.10 -11.68
N LEU A 35 -14.73 7.29 -10.84
CA LEU A 35 -15.32 6.07 -10.29
C LEU A 35 -16.37 6.34 -9.22
N ALA A 36 -16.26 7.44 -8.47
CA ALA A 36 -17.24 7.81 -7.45
C ALA A 36 -18.51 8.42 -8.06
N PHE A 37 -18.35 9.37 -9.00
CA PHE A 37 -19.44 10.22 -9.48
C PHE A 37 -19.84 9.97 -10.95
N GLY A 38 -19.13 9.10 -11.67
CA GLY A 38 -19.41 8.74 -13.06
C GLY A 38 -18.89 9.71 -14.11
N THR A 39 -18.47 10.91 -13.72
CA THR A 39 -17.97 11.95 -14.63
C THR A 39 -16.62 12.49 -14.17
N GLU A 40 -15.91 13.17 -15.07
CA GLU A 40 -14.68 13.86 -14.70
C GLU A 40 -14.97 15.14 -13.92
N ALA A 41 -14.12 15.44 -12.93
CA ALA A 41 -14.22 16.68 -12.20
C ALA A 41 -13.84 17.88 -13.08
N VAL A 42 -14.54 19.00 -12.91
CA VAL A 42 -14.07 20.30 -13.38
C VAL A 42 -12.95 20.76 -12.45
N LEU A 43 -11.74 20.94 -12.97
CA LEU A 43 -10.60 21.34 -12.16
C LEU A 43 -10.70 22.83 -11.77
N PRO A 44 -10.20 23.23 -10.58
CA PRO A 44 -10.18 24.64 -10.17
C PRO A 44 -9.57 25.59 -11.22
N PRO A 45 -8.46 25.25 -11.93
CA PRO A 45 -7.95 26.09 -13.01
C PRO A 45 -8.93 26.28 -14.16
N GLU A 46 -9.80 25.31 -14.46
CA GLU A 46 -10.81 25.44 -15.53
C GLU A 46 -11.94 26.41 -15.15
N VAL A 47 -12.11 26.71 -13.86
CA VAL A 47 -13.06 27.72 -13.38
C VAL A 47 -12.49 29.12 -13.55
N VAL A 48 -11.19 29.28 -13.28
CA VAL A 48 -10.48 30.56 -13.45
C VAL A 48 -10.20 30.85 -14.93
N PHE A 49 -9.86 29.81 -15.68
CA PHE A 49 -9.58 29.85 -17.12
C PHE A 49 -10.56 28.90 -17.83
N PRO A 50 -11.74 29.39 -18.22
CA PRO A 50 -12.79 28.56 -18.80
C PRO A 50 -12.30 27.75 -20.00
N THR A 51 -12.30 26.42 -19.86
CA THR A 51 -12.06 25.50 -20.98
C THR A 51 -13.31 25.43 -21.87
N LEU A 52 -13.18 24.91 -23.10
CA LEU A 52 -14.33 24.70 -23.99
C LEU A 52 -15.47 23.93 -23.28
N ARG A 53 -15.11 22.90 -22.50
CA ARG A 53 -16.07 22.11 -21.70
C ARG A 53 -16.89 22.96 -20.73
N VAL A 54 -16.29 24.00 -20.14
CA VAL A 54 -16.99 24.93 -19.22
C VAL A 54 -17.77 25.99 -20.01
N GLN A 55 -17.21 26.50 -21.11
CA GLN A 55 -17.81 27.56 -21.92
C GLN A 55 -19.06 27.11 -22.67
N THR A 56 -19.08 25.88 -23.21
CA THR A 56 -20.21 25.34 -23.99
C THR A 56 -21.18 24.52 -23.13
N ARG A 57 -21.17 24.71 -21.80
CA ARG A 57 -21.99 23.92 -20.89
C ARG A 57 -23.44 24.42 -20.91
N HIS A 58 -24.32 23.64 -21.52
CA HIS A 58 -25.76 23.80 -21.36
C HIS A 58 -26.26 22.89 -20.23
N GLN A 59 -27.05 23.46 -19.30
CA GLN A 59 -27.47 22.76 -18.09
C GLN A 59 -28.27 21.49 -18.40
N GLU A 60 -29.24 21.58 -19.32
CA GLU A 60 -30.10 20.45 -19.69
C GLU A 60 -29.33 19.31 -20.34
N GLU A 61 -28.40 19.62 -21.25
CA GLU A 61 -27.53 18.63 -21.89
C GLU A 61 -26.55 18.00 -20.89
N SER A 62 -25.99 18.81 -19.99
CA SER A 62 -25.11 18.34 -18.91
C SER A 62 -25.82 17.35 -17.99
N ASP A 63 -27.07 17.62 -17.64
CA ASP A 63 -27.87 16.75 -16.76
C ASP A 63 -28.25 15.44 -17.46
N GLN A 64 -28.58 15.50 -18.75
CA GLN A 64 -28.82 14.30 -19.56
C GLN A 64 -27.56 13.45 -19.71
N GLN A 65 -26.41 14.08 -19.96
CA GLN A 65 -25.13 13.38 -20.05
C GLN A 65 -24.74 12.75 -18.72
N LEU A 66 -24.95 13.44 -17.60
CA LEU A 66 -24.71 12.89 -16.26
C LEU A 66 -25.57 11.65 -16.00
N ARG A 67 -26.86 11.67 -16.36
CA ARG A 67 -27.74 10.49 -16.22
C ARG A 67 -27.18 9.29 -16.97
N ARG A 68 -26.79 9.47 -18.24
CA ARG A 68 -26.16 8.40 -19.04
C ARG A 68 -24.86 7.89 -18.41
N SER A 69 -24.03 8.80 -17.89
CA SER A 69 -22.80 8.42 -17.20
C SER A 69 -23.06 7.62 -15.92
N LEU A 70 -24.14 7.93 -15.19
CA LEU A 70 -24.54 7.18 -14.01
C LEU A 70 -25.07 5.79 -14.38
N ASP A 71 -25.81 5.66 -15.47
CA ASP A 71 -26.29 4.36 -15.97
C ASP A 71 -25.10 3.42 -16.32
N LEU A 72 -24.01 3.97 -16.86
CA LEU A 72 -22.80 3.23 -17.22
C LEU A 72 -21.76 3.11 -16.09
N LEU A 73 -22.04 3.69 -14.92
CA LEU A 73 -21.05 3.80 -13.85
C LEU A 73 -20.64 2.44 -13.27
N GLU A 74 -21.59 1.50 -13.16
CA GLU A 74 -21.30 0.17 -12.64
C GLU A 74 -20.39 -0.62 -13.58
N GLU A 75 -20.64 -0.55 -14.89
CA GLU A 75 -19.78 -1.15 -15.92
C GLU A 75 -18.37 -0.56 -15.86
N LYS A 76 -18.26 0.77 -15.79
CA LYS A 76 -16.99 1.47 -15.63
C LYS A 76 -16.22 1.02 -14.38
N ARG A 77 -16.91 0.81 -13.25
CA ARG A 77 -16.30 0.30 -12.01
C ARG A 77 -15.83 -1.15 -12.16
N ALA A 78 -16.61 -1.99 -12.83
CA ALA A 78 -16.25 -3.38 -13.09
C ALA A 78 -14.98 -3.46 -13.96
N ASP A 79 -14.91 -2.68 -15.02
CA ASP A 79 -13.73 -2.60 -15.89
C ASP A 79 -12.48 -2.11 -15.16
N ALA A 80 -12.61 -1.04 -14.38
CA ALA A 80 -11.53 -0.52 -13.55
C ALA A 80 -11.05 -1.57 -12.53
N HIS A 81 -11.97 -2.36 -11.97
CA HIS A 81 -11.65 -3.45 -11.05
C HIS A 81 -10.86 -4.56 -11.74
N LEU A 82 -11.31 -5.01 -12.93
CA LEU A 82 -10.60 -6.02 -13.73
C LEU A 82 -9.19 -5.57 -14.10
N ARG A 83 -9.03 -4.31 -14.53
CA ARG A 83 -7.71 -3.72 -14.81
C ARG A 83 -6.83 -3.70 -13.56
N ALA A 84 -7.37 -3.29 -12.41
CA ALA A 84 -6.62 -3.27 -11.16
C ALA A 84 -6.17 -4.67 -10.72
N LEU A 85 -7.01 -5.69 -10.91
CA LEU A 85 -6.65 -7.09 -10.65
C LEU A 85 -5.53 -7.57 -11.59
N ALA A 86 -5.64 -7.28 -12.89
CA ALA A 86 -4.61 -7.63 -13.87
C ALA A 86 -3.27 -6.96 -13.54
N TYR A 87 -3.31 -5.67 -13.20
CA TYR A 87 -2.13 -4.91 -12.77
C TYR A 87 -1.49 -5.52 -11.51
N ARG A 88 -2.29 -5.81 -10.47
CA ARG A 88 -1.81 -6.45 -9.23
C ARG A 88 -1.15 -7.80 -9.51
N ARG A 89 -1.75 -8.63 -10.37
CA ARG A 89 -1.16 -9.92 -10.78
C ARG A 89 0.17 -9.75 -11.52
N ALA A 90 0.26 -8.78 -12.43
CA ALA A 90 1.49 -8.50 -13.16
C ALA A 90 2.63 -8.03 -12.22
N VAL A 91 2.32 -7.11 -11.30
CA VAL A 91 3.29 -6.64 -10.29
C VAL A 91 3.69 -7.77 -9.34
N ALA A 92 2.74 -8.57 -8.86
CA ALA A 92 3.03 -9.72 -8.00
C ALA A 92 3.94 -10.74 -8.69
N ARG A 93 3.75 -11.00 -10.00
CA ARG A 93 4.63 -11.88 -10.77
C ARG A 93 6.07 -11.36 -10.82
N ILE A 94 6.26 -10.07 -11.10
CA ILE A 94 7.60 -9.46 -11.14
C ILE A 94 8.28 -9.52 -9.76
N TYR A 95 7.51 -9.25 -8.71
CA TYR A 95 8.01 -9.34 -7.34
C TYR A 95 8.40 -10.79 -6.99
N ASN A 96 7.50 -11.74 -7.19
CA ASN A 96 7.71 -13.16 -6.86
C ASN A 96 8.87 -13.79 -7.64
N GLN A 97 9.17 -13.31 -8.85
CA GLN A 97 10.37 -13.75 -9.60
C GLN A 97 11.70 -13.40 -8.91
N ARG A 98 11.71 -12.34 -8.09
CA ARG A 98 12.92 -11.86 -7.38
C ARG A 98 13.01 -12.40 -5.95
N VAL A 99 11.89 -12.82 -5.39
CA VAL A 99 11.84 -13.36 -4.02
C VAL A 99 12.37 -14.78 -4.02
N HIS A 100 13.38 -15.03 -3.18
CA HIS A 100 13.83 -16.38 -2.86
C HIS A 100 13.06 -16.86 -1.62
N PRO A 101 12.14 -17.84 -1.74
CA PRO A 101 11.35 -18.27 -0.60
C PRO A 101 12.24 -18.98 0.42
N GLN A 102 12.41 -18.37 1.59
CA GLN A 102 13.09 -19.02 2.71
C GLN A 102 12.11 -20.00 3.34
N HIS A 103 12.31 -21.30 3.12
CA HIS A 103 11.48 -22.32 3.73
C HIS A 103 12.03 -22.62 5.13
N VAL A 104 11.26 -22.20 6.14
CA VAL A 104 11.51 -22.53 7.55
C VAL A 104 10.48 -23.58 7.95
N ARG A 105 10.95 -24.72 8.44
CA ARG A 105 10.11 -25.82 8.90
C ARG A 105 10.14 -25.92 10.41
N THR A 106 9.14 -26.59 10.97
CA THR A 106 9.17 -26.98 12.38
C THR A 106 10.45 -27.74 12.70
N GLY A 107 11.12 -27.37 13.78
CA GLY A 107 12.42 -27.91 14.19
C GLY A 107 13.62 -27.13 13.67
N ASP A 108 13.48 -26.26 12.65
CA ASP A 108 14.58 -25.43 12.18
C ASP A 108 15.04 -24.44 13.26
N LEU A 109 16.35 -24.16 13.28
CA LEU A 109 16.92 -23.09 14.09
C LEU A 109 16.86 -21.77 13.34
N VAL A 110 16.45 -20.72 14.04
CA VAL A 110 16.34 -19.37 13.50
C VAL A 110 16.89 -18.34 14.48
N LEU A 111 17.44 -17.26 13.94
CA LEU A 111 17.72 -16.03 14.66
C LEU A 111 16.53 -15.09 14.50
N ARG A 112 16.19 -14.34 15.54
CA ARG A 112 15.17 -13.29 15.50
C ARG A 112 15.80 -11.90 15.47
N LYS A 113 15.13 -10.96 14.81
CA LYS A 113 15.60 -9.57 14.74
C LYS A 113 15.37 -8.84 16.06
N ILE A 114 16.43 -8.27 16.63
CA ILE A 114 16.42 -7.67 17.98
C ILE A 114 15.54 -6.41 18.07
N GLU A 115 15.54 -5.58 17.03
CA GLU A 115 14.71 -4.35 16.96
C GLU A 115 13.22 -4.64 17.17
N VAL A 116 12.77 -5.83 16.76
CA VAL A 116 11.38 -6.23 16.85
C VAL A 116 11.07 -6.76 18.26
N SER A 117 12.01 -7.45 18.92
CA SER A 117 11.83 -7.95 20.29
C SER A 117 11.90 -6.87 21.37
N ASP A 118 12.84 -5.93 21.26
CA ASP A 118 13.13 -4.93 22.29
C ASP A 118 13.50 -3.58 21.64
N PRO A 119 12.50 -2.84 21.13
CA PRO A 119 12.73 -1.56 20.43
C PRO A 119 13.22 -0.44 21.36
N THR A 120 13.03 -0.59 22.67
CA THR A 120 13.43 0.37 23.70
C THR A 120 14.90 0.30 24.09
N ARG A 121 15.58 -0.81 23.78
CA ARG A 121 16.98 -0.98 24.13
C ARG A 121 17.86 -0.25 23.12
N SER A 122 18.36 0.93 23.51
CA SER A 122 19.39 1.67 22.76
C SER A 122 20.72 0.90 22.77
N ARG A 123 20.85 -0.07 21.86
CA ARG A 123 22.14 -0.72 21.62
C ARG A 123 22.92 0.09 20.59
N GLY A 124 24.17 0.41 20.92
CA GLY A 124 25.05 1.22 20.07
C GLY A 124 25.25 0.60 18.68
N LYS A 125 25.72 1.41 17.71
CA LYS A 125 25.89 1.09 16.28
C LYS A 125 26.58 -0.24 15.94
N LEU A 126 27.28 -0.86 16.90
CA LEU A 126 28.06 -2.09 16.74
C LEU A 126 27.43 -3.32 17.40
N ALA A 127 26.24 -3.20 18.00
CA ALA A 127 25.58 -4.36 18.58
C ALA A 127 25.05 -5.32 17.49
N PRO A 128 24.99 -6.63 17.77
CA PRO A 128 24.38 -7.58 16.85
C PRO A 128 22.89 -7.23 16.64
N ASN A 129 22.42 -7.36 15.39
CA ASN A 129 21.04 -7.10 14.99
C ASN A 129 20.12 -8.34 15.11
N TRP A 130 20.73 -9.51 15.31
CA TRP A 130 20.07 -10.82 15.37
C TRP A 130 20.38 -11.51 16.70
N GLU A 131 19.38 -12.14 17.30
CA GLU A 131 19.47 -12.87 18.57
C GLU A 131 19.02 -14.32 18.37
N GLY A 132 19.64 -15.26 19.07
CA GLY A 132 19.30 -16.68 19.01
C GLY A 132 20.54 -17.56 19.18
N PRO A 133 20.41 -18.88 18.96
CA PRO A 133 19.36 -19.55 18.17
C PRO A 133 18.05 -19.83 18.93
N TYR A 134 16.94 -19.83 18.20
CA TYR A 134 15.61 -20.29 18.64
C TYR A 134 15.14 -21.43 17.75
N ARG A 135 14.32 -22.33 18.30
CA ARG A 135 13.71 -23.44 17.54
C ARG A 135 12.30 -23.06 17.11
N VAL A 136 11.96 -23.34 15.86
CA VAL A 136 10.59 -23.20 15.34
C VAL A 136 9.75 -24.37 15.84
N ILE A 137 8.65 -24.09 16.54
CA ILE A 137 7.79 -25.14 17.11
C ILE A 137 6.51 -25.34 16.32
N ASP A 138 6.01 -24.30 15.65
CA ASP A 138 4.78 -24.40 14.86
C ASP A 138 4.73 -23.34 13.74
N VAL A 139 3.98 -23.66 12.68
CA VAL A 139 3.70 -22.81 11.53
C VAL A 139 2.22 -22.46 11.53
N ILE A 140 1.88 -21.22 11.90
CA ILE A 140 0.48 -20.79 12.00
C ILE A 140 -0.10 -20.52 10.60
N ARG A 141 0.69 -19.85 9.76
CA ARG A 141 0.41 -19.51 8.36
C ARG A 141 1.74 -19.40 7.63
N ASP A 142 1.71 -19.51 6.30
CA ASP A 142 2.91 -19.31 5.49
C ASP A 142 3.58 -17.97 5.83
N GLY A 143 4.79 -18.05 6.38
CA GLY A 143 5.57 -16.88 6.79
C GLY A 143 5.36 -16.41 8.23
N THR A 144 4.53 -17.05 9.05
CA THR A 144 4.38 -16.73 10.49
C THR A 144 4.55 -17.95 11.38
N TYR A 145 5.44 -17.84 12.36
CA TYR A 145 5.94 -18.95 13.18
C TYR A 145 5.85 -18.66 14.67
N THR A 146 5.73 -19.70 15.48
CA THR A 146 6.01 -19.64 16.92
C THR A 146 7.40 -20.21 17.19
N LEU A 147 8.07 -19.62 18.17
CA LEU A 147 9.45 -19.94 18.50
C LEU A 147 9.53 -20.44 19.95
N ALA A 148 10.47 -21.33 20.22
CA ALA A 148 10.88 -21.68 21.56
C ALA A 148 12.38 -21.40 21.76
N THR A 149 12.75 -21.10 23.01
CA THR A 149 14.15 -21.05 23.41
C THR A 149 14.77 -22.46 23.34
N MET A 150 16.10 -22.55 23.42
CA MET A 150 16.79 -23.84 23.37
C MET A 150 16.47 -24.71 24.60
N GLU A 151 16.04 -24.08 25.70
CA GLU A 151 15.58 -24.71 26.94
C GLU A 151 14.12 -25.19 26.85
N GLY A 152 13.44 -24.97 25.72
CA GLY A 152 12.07 -25.42 25.47
C GLY A 152 10.98 -24.44 25.90
N GLN A 153 11.32 -23.22 26.34
CA GLN A 153 10.32 -22.23 26.70
C GLN A 153 9.72 -21.59 25.43
N VAL A 154 8.40 -21.73 25.26
CA VAL A 154 7.68 -21.12 24.13
C VAL A 154 7.61 -19.60 24.31
N LEU A 155 7.98 -18.87 23.26
CA LEU A 155 7.83 -17.43 23.21
C LEU A 155 6.35 -17.09 22.94
N PRO A 156 5.74 -16.17 23.70
CA PRO A 156 4.31 -15.84 23.55
C PRO A 156 4.00 -15.07 22.26
N ARG A 157 5.01 -14.52 21.58
CA ARG A 157 4.86 -13.71 20.37
C ARG A 157 5.02 -14.56 19.11
N ILE A 158 4.16 -14.32 18.13
CA ILE A 158 4.23 -14.87 16.77
C ILE A 158 5.20 -14.03 15.92
N TRP A 159 6.02 -14.68 15.12
CA TRP A 159 7.10 -14.07 14.35
C TRP A 159 6.89 -14.20 12.85
N HIS A 160 6.93 -13.07 12.13
CA HIS A 160 6.92 -13.07 10.67
C HIS A 160 8.31 -13.40 10.10
N ILE A 161 8.36 -14.08 8.96
CA ILE A 161 9.61 -14.59 8.36
C ILE A 161 10.62 -13.50 8.02
N THR A 162 10.16 -12.28 7.70
CA THR A 162 11.05 -11.13 7.45
C THR A 162 11.88 -10.73 8.68
N ASN A 163 11.43 -11.11 9.87
CA ASN A 163 12.10 -10.84 11.14
C ASN A 163 12.86 -12.06 11.66
N LEU A 164 12.96 -13.12 10.85
CA LEU A 164 13.66 -14.35 11.15
C LEU A 164 14.75 -14.60 10.12
N ARG A 165 15.83 -15.26 10.55
CA ARG A 165 16.88 -15.73 9.67
C ARG A 165 17.22 -17.16 10.03
N LYS A 166 17.15 -18.08 9.06
CA LYS A 166 17.57 -19.47 9.27
C LYS A 166 19.03 -19.54 9.72
N PHE A 167 19.26 -20.28 10.79
CA PHE A 167 20.57 -20.55 11.38
C PHE A 167 20.98 -21.97 10.98
N TYR A 168 22.18 -22.10 10.41
CA TYR A 168 22.79 -23.38 10.08
C TYR A 168 23.94 -23.60 11.07
N ALA A 169 23.87 -24.69 11.82
CA ALA A 169 24.91 -25.11 12.75
C ALA A 169 26.04 -25.85 12.02
#